data_AF-A0A7V6APC0-F1
#
_entry.id   AF-A0A7V6APC0-F1
#
_cell.length_a   1.000
_cell.length_b   1.000
_cell.length_c   1.000
_cell.angle_alpha   90.00
_cell.angle_beta   90.00
_cell.angle_gamma   90.00
#
_symmetry.space_group_name_H-M   'P 1'
#
loop_
_entity.id
_entity.type
_entity.pdbx_description
1 polymer ?
#
loop_
_entity_poly.entity_id
_entity_poly.type
_entity_poly.pdbx_seq_one_letter_code
_entity_poly.pdbx_strand_id
1 'polypeptide(L)'
;GVINAQGRIFMRAIDDPFRAVMAEVDRIREITPFILVDFHAEATSEKIGMAYFLDGKVSGVFGTHTHVQTSDERILEGGTAAITDAGMTGPHDSIIGVKPKLALQFVLSGRNVRFTPANSNIRIQGCIVDIDEVTAKAVSIERIDMQVDLNQESRES
;
A
#
# COMPACT_ATOMS: atom_id res chain seq x y z
N GLY A 1 -9.73 4.98 -13.13
CA GLY A 1 -10.33 3.88 -12.37
C GLY A 1 -9.41 3.50 -11.22
N VAL A 2 -9.98 2.88 -10.19
CA VAL A 2 -9.21 2.36 -9.04
C VAL A 2 -9.52 0.88 -8.91
N ILE A 3 -8.48 0.06 -8.83
CA ILE A 3 -8.57 -1.39 -8.64
C ILE A 3 -7.95 -1.71 -7.28
N ASN A 4 -8.65 -2.52 -6.48
CA ASN A 4 -8.07 -3.15 -5.30
C ASN A 4 -7.99 -4.66 -5.55
N ALA A 5 -6.83 -5.25 -5.30
CA ALA A 5 -6.59 -6.67 -5.48
C ALA A 5 -5.74 -7.24 -4.35
N GLN A 6 -5.89 -8.54 -4.08
CA GLN A 6 -5.16 -9.23 -3.04
C GLN A 6 -4.10 -10.15 -3.64
N GLY A 7 -2.93 -10.27 -2.98
CA GLY A 7 -1.95 -11.31 -3.27
C GLY A 7 -2.38 -12.69 -2.74
N ARG A 8 -1.57 -13.71 -3.07
CA ARG A 8 -1.80 -15.10 -2.61
C ARG A 8 -0.58 -15.73 -1.93
N ILE A 9 0.63 -15.21 -2.14
CA ILE A 9 1.81 -15.76 -1.46
C ILE A 9 1.75 -15.36 0.02
N PHE A 10 1.81 -16.35 0.92
CA PHE A 10 1.63 -16.20 2.38
C PHE A 10 0.24 -15.69 2.82
N MET A 11 -0.74 -15.68 1.92
CA MET A 11 -2.11 -15.23 2.18
C MET A 11 -3.11 -16.32 1.83
N ARG A 12 -4.41 -16.00 1.90
CA ARG A 12 -5.47 -16.94 1.49
C ARG A 12 -5.31 -17.31 0.01
N ALA A 13 -5.50 -18.58 -0.29
CA ALA A 13 -5.61 -19.04 -1.67
C ALA A 13 -6.87 -18.43 -2.30
N ILE A 14 -6.66 -17.71 -3.40
CA ILE A 14 -7.67 -17.05 -4.22
C ILE A 14 -7.37 -17.34 -5.69
N ASP A 15 -8.24 -16.87 -6.58
CA ASP A 15 -7.98 -16.87 -8.03
C ASP A 15 -6.69 -16.12 -8.38
N ASP A 16 -6.20 -16.29 -9.61
CA ASP A 16 -4.96 -15.66 -10.05
C ASP A 16 -5.09 -14.12 -10.13
N PRO A 17 -4.44 -13.36 -9.23
CA PRO A 17 -4.63 -11.92 -9.17
C PRO A 17 -4.09 -11.21 -10.41
N PHE A 18 -3.08 -11.76 -11.08
CA PHE A 18 -2.51 -11.16 -12.30
C PHE A 18 -3.51 -11.16 -13.44
N ARG A 19 -4.19 -12.28 -13.66
CA ARG A 19 -5.22 -12.39 -14.70
C ARG A 19 -6.46 -11.54 -14.38
N ALA A 20 -6.90 -11.57 -13.13
CA ALA A 20 -8.06 -10.78 -12.69
C ALA A 20 -7.81 -9.27 -12.85
N VAL A 21 -6.65 -8.78 -12.38
CA VAL A 21 -6.30 -7.36 -12.51
C VAL A 21 -6.14 -6.96 -13.97
N MET A 22 -5.51 -7.78 -14.83
CA MET A 22 -5.42 -7.48 -16.26
C MET A 22 -6.79 -7.32 -16.92
N ALA A 23 -7.74 -8.22 -16.63
CA ALA A 23 -9.09 -8.12 -17.17
C ALA A 23 -9.82 -6.83 -16.73
N GLU A 24 -9.64 -6.43 -15.46
CA GLU A 24 -10.20 -5.16 -14.98
C GLU A 24 -9.50 -3.93 -15.56
N VAL A 25 -8.18 -4.00 -15.80
CA VAL A 25 -7.44 -2.94 -16.49
C VAL A 25 -7.98 -2.76 -17.91
N ASP A 26 -8.19 -3.84 -18.66
CA ASP A 26 -8.75 -3.78 -20.02
C ASP A 26 -10.15 -3.16 -20.01
N ARG A 27 -11.02 -3.58 -19.09
CA ARG A 27 -12.38 -3.05 -18.94
C ARG A 27 -12.42 -1.57 -18.58
N ILE A 28 -11.59 -1.14 -17.62
CA ILE A 28 -11.55 0.26 -17.18
C ILE A 28 -10.96 1.17 -18.25
N ARG A 29 -10.01 0.66 -19.05
CA ARG A 29 -9.33 1.42 -20.11
C ARG A 29 -10.27 1.87 -21.22
N GLU A 30 -11.40 1.18 -21.42
CA GLU A 30 -12.48 1.65 -22.31
C GLU A 30 -13.12 2.96 -21.85
N ILE A 31 -13.03 3.28 -20.55
CA ILE A 31 -13.62 4.46 -19.93
C ILE A 31 -12.56 5.53 -19.67
N THR A 32 -11.37 5.14 -19.20
CA THR A 32 -10.31 6.08 -18.80
C THR A 32 -8.92 5.46 -18.84
N PRO A 33 -7.89 6.18 -19.31
CA PRO A 33 -6.51 5.70 -19.29
C PRO A 33 -5.86 5.83 -17.90
N PHE A 34 -6.45 6.62 -16.99
CA PHE A 34 -5.92 6.86 -15.64
C PHE A 34 -6.32 5.71 -14.73
N ILE A 35 -5.39 4.81 -14.38
CA ILE A 35 -5.70 3.61 -13.60
C ILE A 35 -4.72 3.48 -12.44
N LEU A 36 -5.26 3.33 -11.22
CA LEU A 36 -4.47 3.07 -10.02
C LEU A 36 -4.82 1.68 -9.48
N VAL A 37 -3.81 0.96 -9.02
CA VAL A 37 -3.95 -0.37 -8.42
C VAL A 37 -3.42 -0.36 -7.00
N ASP A 38 -4.27 -0.62 -6.02
CA ASP A 38 -3.87 -1.03 -4.67
C ASP A 38 -3.73 -2.54 -4.66
N PHE A 39 -2.51 -3.03 -4.41
CA PHE A 39 -2.21 -4.45 -4.38
C PHE A 39 -1.84 -4.90 -2.96
N HIS A 40 -2.86 -5.39 -2.27
CA HIS A 40 -2.81 -5.84 -0.89
C HIS A 40 -2.20 -7.24 -0.78
N ALA A 41 -0.89 -7.33 -0.58
CA ALA A 41 -0.15 -8.59 -0.62
C ALA A 41 0.93 -8.68 0.48
N GLU A 42 1.37 -9.88 0.83
CA GLU A 42 2.45 -10.07 1.80
C GLU A 42 3.82 -10.13 1.10
N ALA A 43 3.97 -10.98 0.09
CA ALA A 43 5.27 -11.20 -0.54
C ALA A 43 5.71 -10.04 -1.43
N THR A 44 6.87 -9.46 -1.14
CA THR A 44 7.49 -8.39 -1.94
C THR A 44 7.69 -8.80 -3.41
N SER A 45 8.03 -10.06 -3.67
CA SER A 45 8.15 -10.60 -5.03
C SER A 45 6.83 -10.52 -5.82
N GLU A 46 5.70 -10.75 -5.16
CA GLU A 46 4.38 -10.68 -5.80
C GLU A 46 4.02 -9.24 -6.12
N LYS A 47 4.31 -8.30 -5.21
CA LYS A 47 4.06 -6.86 -5.38
C LYS A 47 4.89 -6.23 -6.49
N ILE A 48 6.20 -6.45 -6.44
CA ILE A 48 7.13 -5.98 -7.48
C ILE A 48 6.77 -6.64 -8.82
N GLY A 49 6.40 -7.92 -8.80
CA GLY A 49 5.91 -8.64 -9.98
C GLY A 49 4.67 -8.00 -10.59
N MET A 50 3.68 -7.62 -9.78
CA MET A 50 2.48 -6.92 -10.25
C MET A 50 2.81 -5.56 -10.89
N ALA A 51 3.72 -4.79 -10.26
CA ALA A 51 4.16 -3.52 -10.81
C ALA A 51 4.82 -3.67 -12.19
N TYR A 52 5.75 -4.62 -12.35
CA TYR A 52 6.35 -4.91 -13.67
C TYR A 52 5.35 -5.47 -14.68
N PHE A 53 4.42 -6.32 -14.24
CA PHE A 53 3.41 -6.89 -15.11
C PHE A 53 2.47 -5.83 -15.71
N LEU A 54 2.17 -4.79 -14.93
CA LEU A 54 1.28 -3.69 -15.33
C LEU A 54 2.02 -2.45 -15.84
N ASP A 55 3.35 -2.48 -15.94
CA ASP A 55 4.13 -1.33 -16.41
C ASP A 55 3.68 -0.88 -17.81
N GLY A 56 3.44 0.43 -17.96
CA GLY A 56 2.87 1.07 -19.15
C GLY A 56 1.37 0.81 -19.36
N LYS A 57 0.72 -0.01 -18.53
CA LYS A 57 -0.71 -0.35 -18.61
C LYS A 57 -1.55 0.36 -17.55
N VAL A 58 -0.94 0.92 -16.52
CA VAL A 58 -1.63 1.67 -15.46
C VAL A 58 -0.79 2.88 -15.05
N SER A 59 -1.43 3.88 -14.45
CA SER A 59 -0.74 5.08 -13.95
C SER A 59 0.07 4.78 -12.69
N GLY A 60 -0.40 3.85 -11.84
CA GLY A 60 0.35 3.43 -10.67
C GLY A 60 -0.08 2.10 -10.05
N VAL A 61 0.86 1.42 -9.39
CA VAL A 61 0.68 0.20 -8.61
C VAL A 61 1.28 0.39 -7.22
N PHE A 62 0.44 0.40 -6.19
CA PHE A 62 0.85 0.67 -4.82
C PHE A 62 0.58 -0.56 -3.96
N GLY A 63 1.64 -1.13 -3.40
CA GLY A 63 1.48 -2.22 -2.46
C GLY A 63 0.96 -1.75 -1.11
N THR A 64 0.21 -2.60 -0.42
CA THR A 64 -0.22 -2.42 0.98
C THR A 64 -0.11 -3.76 1.73
N HIS A 65 -0.59 -3.84 2.98
CA HIS A 65 -0.69 -5.01 3.89
C HIS A 65 0.38 -5.08 4.99
N THR A 66 1.66 -4.85 4.68
CA THR A 66 2.74 -5.18 5.65
C THR A 66 2.89 -4.16 6.77
N HIS A 67 2.23 -3.00 6.63
CA HIS A 67 2.24 -1.86 7.56
C HIS A 67 3.63 -1.23 7.79
N VAL A 68 4.61 -1.53 6.95
CA VAL A 68 5.93 -0.93 6.97
C VAL A 68 6.18 -0.30 5.61
N GLN A 69 6.25 1.03 5.55
CA GLN A 69 6.52 1.73 4.30
C GLN A 69 7.90 1.35 3.75
N THR A 70 7.96 1.01 2.46
CA THR A 70 9.22 0.75 1.77
C THR A 70 9.82 2.03 1.21
N SER A 71 11.12 2.05 0.92
CA SER A 71 11.83 3.19 0.32
C SER A 71 12.22 2.92 -1.14
N ASP A 72 11.36 2.23 -1.88
CA ASP A 72 11.59 1.78 -3.25
C ASP A 72 10.63 2.44 -4.25
N GLU A 73 10.03 3.57 -3.87
CA GLU A 73 9.19 4.39 -4.72
C GLU A 73 9.95 4.79 -5.99
N ARG A 74 9.33 4.55 -7.14
CA ARG A 74 9.93 4.84 -8.44
C ARG A 74 8.88 4.89 -9.53
N ILE A 75 9.26 5.50 -10.65
CA ILE A 75 8.54 5.36 -11.92
C ILE A 75 9.27 4.29 -12.73
N LEU A 76 8.52 3.32 -13.23
CA LEU A 76 9.03 2.27 -14.11
C LEU A 76 9.21 2.78 -15.55
N GLU A 77 9.89 2.01 -16.40
CA GLU A 77 10.24 2.45 -17.76
C GLU A 77 9.01 2.76 -18.62
N GLY A 78 7.92 2.02 -18.44
CA GLY A 78 6.65 2.26 -19.11
C GLY A 78 5.88 3.50 -18.61
N GLY A 79 6.32 4.12 -17.51
CA GLY A 79 5.70 5.30 -16.91
C GLY A 79 4.70 5.00 -15.80
N THR A 80 4.72 3.79 -15.24
CA THR A 80 3.88 3.42 -14.08
C THR A 80 4.60 3.78 -12.78
N ALA A 81 3.95 4.56 -11.90
CA ALA A 81 4.44 4.77 -10.54
C ALA A 81 4.30 3.49 -9.70
N ALA A 82 5.30 3.16 -8.89
CA ALA A 82 5.27 1.96 -8.06
C ALA A 82 5.94 2.17 -6.71
N ILE A 83 5.40 1.50 -5.69
CA ILE A 83 6.01 1.32 -4.36
C ILE A 83 5.60 -0.05 -3.81
N THR A 84 6.53 -0.76 -3.17
CA THR A 84 6.25 -2.11 -2.64
C THR A 84 5.33 -2.07 -1.42
N ASP A 85 5.39 -1.08 -0.55
CA ASP A 85 4.36 -0.89 0.48
C ASP A 85 4.23 0.60 0.83
N ALA A 86 3.01 1.13 0.72
CA ALA A 86 2.69 2.50 1.08
C ALA A 86 2.78 2.74 2.60
N GLY A 87 2.82 1.66 3.39
CA GLY A 87 2.92 1.69 4.85
C GLY A 87 1.57 1.66 5.54
N MET A 88 1.54 2.19 6.76
CA MET A 88 0.33 2.24 7.60
C MET A 88 0.08 3.66 8.08
N THR A 89 -1.19 4.06 8.11
CA THR A 89 -1.61 5.24 8.89
C THR A 89 -2.13 4.78 10.25
N GLY A 90 -1.43 5.15 11.32
CA GLY A 90 -1.71 4.64 12.66
C GLY A 90 -0.51 4.70 13.61
N PRO A 91 -0.58 3.98 14.75
CA PRO A 91 0.45 4.02 15.79
C PRO A 91 1.73 3.30 15.36
N HIS A 92 2.86 3.99 15.36
CA HIS A 92 4.16 3.44 14.97
C HIS A 92 5.01 2.97 16.14
N ASP A 93 4.73 3.44 17.36
CA ASP A 93 5.30 2.86 18.58
C ASP A 93 4.52 1.59 18.95
N SER A 94 4.52 0.63 18.02
CA SER A 94 3.68 -0.56 18.02
C SER A 94 4.36 -1.71 17.26
N ILE A 95 3.78 -2.90 17.34
CA ILE A 95 4.13 -4.01 16.43
C ILE A 95 2.97 -4.13 15.45
N ILE A 96 3.14 -3.57 14.25
CA ILE A 96 2.16 -3.66 13.15
C ILE A 96 0.77 -3.11 13.57
N GLY A 97 0.75 -2.07 14.41
CA GLY A 97 -0.47 -1.43 14.93
C GLY A 97 -0.91 -1.94 16.32
N VAL A 98 -0.33 -3.02 16.83
CA VAL A 98 -0.71 -3.66 18.11
C VAL A 98 0.22 -3.21 19.24
N LYS A 99 -0.33 -3.09 20.47
CA LYS A 99 0.47 -2.83 21.68
C LYS A 99 1.64 -3.84 21.79
N PRO A 100 2.91 -3.39 21.91
CA PRO A 100 4.07 -4.29 21.88
C PRO A 100 4.00 -5.44 22.88
N LYS A 101 3.54 -5.19 24.11
CA LYS A 101 3.38 -6.21 25.15
C LYS A 101 2.48 -7.38 24.70
N LEU A 102 1.38 -7.10 24.00
CA LEU A 102 0.42 -8.12 23.58
C LEU A 102 0.94 -8.93 22.38
N ALA A 103 1.56 -8.25 21.41
CA ALA A 103 2.19 -8.91 20.28
C ALA A 103 3.36 -9.81 20.71
N LEU A 104 4.23 -9.33 21.62
CA LEU A 104 5.30 -10.14 22.20
C LEU A 104 4.76 -11.31 23.02
N GLN A 105 3.68 -11.13 23.78
CA GLN A 105 3.06 -12.22 24.51
C GLN A 105 2.58 -13.34 23.56
N PHE A 106 1.99 -12.98 22.42
CA PHE A 106 1.59 -13.95 21.40
C PHE A 106 2.79 -14.74 20.88
N VAL A 107 3.85 -14.04 20.45
CA VAL A 107 5.07 -14.66 19.89
C VAL A 107 5.76 -15.56 20.90
N LEU A 108 5.91 -15.11 22.15
CA LEU A 108 6.66 -15.84 23.19
C LEU A 108 5.86 -17.00 23.78
N SER A 109 4.54 -16.89 23.89
CA SER A 109 3.71 -17.93 24.51
C SER A 109 3.14 -18.94 23.52
N GLY A 110 3.05 -18.59 22.23
CA GLY A 110 2.37 -19.41 21.22
C GLY A 110 0.87 -19.57 21.46
N ARG A 111 0.27 -18.80 22.38
CA ARG A 111 -1.15 -18.86 22.72
C ARG A 111 -1.89 -17.68 22.14
N ASN A 112 -3.19 -17.85 21.92
CA ASN A 112 -4.06 -16.76 21.51
C ASN A 112 -4.04 -15.63 22.56
N VAL A 113 -3.73 -14.42 22.09
CA VAL A 113 -3.79 -13.18 22.88
C VAL A 113 -4.76 -12.24 22.18
N ARG A 114 -5.66 -11.62 22.95
CA ARG A 114 -6.54 -10.58 22.39
C ARG A 114 -5.71 -9.34 22.11
N PHE A 115 -5.56 -8.98 20.85
CA PHE A 115 -4.87 -7.76 20.45
C PHE A 115 -5.71 -6.51 20.73
N THR A 116 -5.01 -5.42 21.01
CA THR A 116 -5.59 -4.08 21.18
C THR A 116 -4.68 -3.11 20.46
N PRO A 117 -5.24 -2.15 19.70
CA PRO A 117 -4.44 -1.14 19.02
C PRO A 117 -3.55 -0.35 19.99
N ALA A 118 -2.35 -0.01 19.55
CA ALA A 118 -1.54 1.02 20.19
C ALA A 118 -2.13 2.42 19.93
N ASN A 119 -1.63 3.46 20.61
CA ASN A 119 -2.16 4.83 20.50
C ASN A 119 -1.06 5.91 20.58
N SER A 120 0.21 5.52 20.42
CA SER A 120 1.37 6.42 20.52
C SER A 120 2.06 6.53 19.16
N ASN A 121 2.72 7.67 18.92
CA ASN A 121 3.42 7.99 17.67
C ASN A 121 2.54 7.71 16.45
N ILE A 122 1.40 8.42 16.37
CA ILE A 122 0.52 8.30 15.22
C ILE A 122 1.21 8.94 14.02
N ARG A 123 1.32 8.20 12.92
CA ARG A 123 1.85 8.72 11.66
C ARG A 123 0.87 8.44 10.53
N ILE A 124 0.91 9.30 9.52
CA ILE A 124 0.26 9.11 8.23
C ILE A 124 1.33 8.70 7.24
N GLN A 125 1.16 7.53 6.64
CA GLN A 125 2.01 7.03 5.57
C GLN A 125 1.21 6.85 4.28
N GLY A 126 1.85 7.18 3.16
CA GLY A 126 1.29 7.04 1.81
C GLY A 126 2.29 7.54 0.76
N CYS A 127 1.77 7.87 -0.42
CA CYS A 127 2.56 8.53 -1.47
C CYS A 127 1.72 9.55 -2.24
N ILE A 128 2.37 10.61 -2.70
CA ILE A 128 1.84 11.57 -3.67
C ILE A 128 2.39 11.18 -5.04
N VAL A 129 1.51 11.14 -6.05
CA VAL A 129 1.86 10.82 -7.43
C VAL A 129 1.25 11.86 -8.34
N ASP A 130 2.10 12.53 -9.11
CA ASP A 130 1.63 13.38 -10.20
C ASP A 130 1.52 12.54 -11.47
N ILE A 131 0.41 12.70 -12.20
CA ILE A 131 0.13 11.97 -13.42
C ILE A 131 -0.11 12.98 -14.55
N ASP A 132 0.57 12.79 -15.67
CA ASP A 132 0.41 13.63 -16.86
C ASP A 132 -0.99 13.45 -17.47
N GLU A 133 -1.71 14.56 -17.66
CA GLU A 133 -3.11 14.58 -18.09
C GLU A 133 -3.33 14.10 -19.54
N VAL A 134 -2.27 14.04 -20.34
CA VAL A 134 -2.37 13.66 -21.77
C VAL A 134 -1.98 12.20 -21.96
N THR A 135 -0.91 11.77 -21.29
CA THR A 135 -0.30 10.45 -21.48
C THR A 135 -0.74 9.42 -20.43
N ALA A 136 -1.36 9.87 -19.34
CA ALA A 136 -1.72 9.08 -18.15
C ALA A 136 -0.54 8.37 -17.47
N LYS A 137 0.70 8.80 -17.77
CA LYS A 137 1.93 8.31 -17.14
C LYS A 137 2.24 9.11 -15.89
N ALA A 138 2.81 8.46 -14.89
CA ALA A 138 3.33 9.13 -13.72
C ALA A 138 4.54 10.00 -14.08
N VAL A 139 4.60 11.20 -13.52
CA VAL A 139 5.73 12.14 -13.67
C VAL A 139 6.55 12.28 -12.39
N SER A 140 5.92 12.06 -11.23
CA SER A 140 6.57 12.03 -9.94
C SER A 140 5.93 10.97 -9.03
N ILE A 141 6.71 10.48 -8.06
CA ILE A 141 6.19 9.77 -6.88
C ILE A 141 7.04 10.19 -5.67
N GLU A 142 6.37 10.61 -4.60
CA GLU A 142 7.00 10.99 -3.34
C GLU A 142 6.30 10.27 -2.18
N ARG A 143 7.08 9.65 -1.28
CA ARG A 143 6.52 9.06 -0.06
C ARG A 143 6.17 10.13 0.95
N ILE A 144 5.03 9.94 1.59
CA ILE A 144 4.58 10.70 2.74
C ILE A 144 4.78 9.84 3.98
N ASP A 145 5.44 10.40 4.98
CA ASP A 145 5.60 9.82 6.31
C ASP A 145 5.61 10.94 7.35
N MET A 146 4.42 11.29 7.86
CA MET A 146 4.21 12.46 8.70
C MET A 146 3.72 12.03 10.08
N GLN A 147 4.37 12.52 11.14
CA GLN A 147 3.87 12.36 12.49
C GLN A 147 2.70 13.33 12.74
N VAL A 148 1.63 12.82 13.34
CA VAL A 148 0.43 13.59 13.70
C VAL A 148 0.49 13.92 15.18
N ASP A 149 0.46 15.20 15.52
CA ASP A 149 0.26 15.68 16.89
C ASP A 149 -1.24 15.85 17.17
N LEU A 150 -1.83 14.86 17.82
CA LEU A 150 -3.25 14.86 18.16
C LEU A 150 -3.64 15.91 19.22
N ASN A 151 -2.68 16.63 19.82
CA ASN A 151 -2.97 17.68 20.80
C ASN A 151 -3.18 19.08 20.17
N GLN A 152 -2.95 19.25 18.87
CA GLN A 152 -3.04 20.56 18.22
C GLN A 152 -4.48 21.09 18.01
N GLU A 153 -5.51 20.23 18.08
CA GLU A 153 -6.92 20.66 17.98
C GLU A 153 -7.41 21.52 19.16
N SER A 154 -6.62 21.66 20.24
CA SER A 154 -6.97 22.45 21.43
C SER A 154 -6.47 23.90 21.42
N ARG A 155 -5.84 24.37 20.33
CA ARG A 155 -5.21 25.70 20.25
C ARG A 155 -5.86 26.68 19.27
N GLU A 156 -6.92 26.28 18.56
CA GLU A 156 -7.68 27.14 17.63
C GLU A 156 -9.18 27.22 17.98
N SER A 157 -9.49 27.40 19.27
CA SER A 157 -10.84 27.76 19.75
C SER A 157 -10.81 29.00 20.63
#